data_AF-A0A833T080-F1
#
_entry.id   AF-A0A833T080-F1
#
_cell.length_a   1.000
_cell.length_b   1.000
_cell.length_c   1.000
_cell.angle_alpha   90.00
_cell.angle_beta   90.00
_cell.angle_gamma   90.00
#
_symmetry.space_group_name_H-M   'P 1'
#
loop_
_entity.id
_entity.type
_entity.pdbx_description
1 polymer ?
#
loop_
_entity_poly.entity_id
_entity_poly.type
_entity_poly.pdbx_seq_one_letter_code
_entity_poly.pdbx_strand_id
1 'polypeptide(L)'
;MTLSLFGLLFSAVAVVSALAGDPEFTYRNDSDALSPSEWPKAYPTCGGTKQSPIDVATPKLCSLHAAPPLAFFGSCPRYTMTVASDSYMAAGNGGS
;
A
#
# COMPACT_ATOMS: atom_id res chain seq x y z
N MET A 1 -38.73 -32.30 -44.86
CA MET A 1 -38.08 -30.98 -44.72
C MET A 1 -37.95 -30.69 -43.23
N THR A 2 -36.83 -31.06 -42.62
CA THR A 2 -36.54 -30.78 -41.20
C THR A 2 -35.67 -29.53 -41.14
N LEU A 3 -36.22 -28.44 -40.58
CA LEU A 3 -35.52 -27.16 -40.47
C LEU A 3 -34.43 -27.23 -39.39
N SER A 4 -33.22 -26.87 -39.84
CA SER A 4 -32.03 -26.59 -39.04
C SER A 4 -32.29 -25.48 -38.03
N LEU A 5 -31.84 -25.67 -36.79
CA LEU A 5 -31.86 -24.62 -35.76
C LEU A 5 -30.46 -24.49 -35.14
N PHE A 6 -29.57 -23.79 -35.85
CA PHE A 6 -28.35 -23.24 -35.27
C PHE A 6 -28.73 -22.03 -34.40
N GLY A 7 -28.89 -22.25 -33.10
CA GLY A 7 -29.06 -21.18 -32.12
C GLY A 7 -27.70 -20.69 -31.62
N LEU A 8 -27.22 -19.58 -32.19
CA LEU A 8 -26.05 -18.84 -31.72
C LEU A 8 -26.28 -18.33 -30.28
N LEU A 9 -25.57 -18.90 -29.31
CA LEU A 9 -25.48 -18.39 -27.95
C LEU A 9 -24.60 -17.14 -27.95
N PHE A 10 -25.22 -15.97 -27.90
CA PHE A 10 -24.55 -14.72 -27.58
C PHE A 10 -24.11 -14.74 -26.11
N SER A 11 -22.81 -14.86 -25.85
CA SER A 11 -22.26 -14.59 -24.52
C SER A 11 -22.27 -13.08 -24.27
N ALA A 12 -23.12 -12.64 -23.35
CA ALA A 12 -23.08 -11.29 -22.83
C ALA A 12 -21.92 -11.18 -21.82
N VAL A 13 -20.80 -10.59 -22.23
CA VAL A 13 -19.78 -10.12 -21.30
C VAL A 13 -20.28 -8.82 -20.69
N ALA A 14 -20.75 -8.86 -19.45
CA ALA A 14 -21.04 -7.66 -18.68
C ALA A 14 -19.70 -7.05 -18.24
N VAL A 15 -19.33 -5.91 -18.84
CA VAL A 15 -18.20 -5.10 -18.37
C VAL A 15 -18.71 -4.25 -17.21
N VAL A 16 -18.35 -4.60 -15.98
CA VAL A 16 -18.68 -3.80 -14.80
C VAL A 16 -17.73 -2.60 -14.74
N SER A 17 -18.25 -1.39 -14.95
CA SER A 17 -17.45 -0.15 -14.92
C SER A 17 -17.18 0.36 -13.49
N ALA A 18 -15.97 0.91 -13.33
CA ALA A 18 -15.32 1.36 -12.10
C ALA A 18 -16.01 2.54 -11.39
N LEU A 19 -17.01 2.24 -10.56
CA LEU A 19 -17.54 3.14 -9.53
C LEU A 19 -17.27 2.62 -8.11
N ALA A 20 -16.53 1.51 -7.96
CA ALA A 20 -16.02 1.12 -6.65
C ALA A 20 -14.94 2.15 -6.28
N GLY A 21 -15.17 2.90 -5.19
CA GLY A 21 -14.11 3.68 -4.56
C GLY A 21 -12.92 2.76 -4.26
N ASP A 22 -11.72 3.35 -4.20
CA ASP A 22 -10.52 2.57 -3.88
C ASP A 22 -10.76 1.71 -2.64
N PRO A 23 -10.36 0.42 -2.63
CA PRO A 23 -10.63 -0.48 -1.52
C PRO A 23 -10.11 0.11 -0.20
N GLU A 24 -10.96 0.14 0.81
CA GLU A 24 -10.59 0.67 2.13
C GLU A 24 -9.40 -0.12 2.70
N PHE A 25 -8.44 0.61 3.27
CA PHE A 25 -7.24 0.05 3.86
C PHE A 25 -7.10 0.48 5.32
N THR A 26 -6.43 -0.35 6.12
CA THR A 26 -6.16 -0.09 7.53
C THR A 26 -4.82 -0.69 7.93
N TYR A 27 -4.30 -0.27 9.08
CA TYR A 27 -3.16 -0.91 9.74
C TYR A 27 -3.57 -2.06 10.67
N ARG A 28 -4.87 -2.20 10.93
CA ARG A 28 -5.41 -3.24 11.82
C ARG A 28 -5.58 -4.56 11.07
N ASN A 29 -5.47 -5.67 11.80
CA ASN A 29 -5.74 -7.00 11.27
C ASN A 29 -7.15 -7.52 11.65
N ASP A 30 -7.90 -6.76 12.47
CA ASP A 30 -9.22 -7.11 13.01
C ASP A 30 -10.34 -6.21 12.42
N SER A 31 -10.24 -5.89 11.14
CA SER A 31 -11.18 -5.04 10.41
C SER A 31 -11.55 -5.68 9.08
N ASP A 32 -12.70 -5.28 8.53
CA ASP A 32 -13.12 -5.67 7.18
C ASP A 32 -12.33 -4.94 6.07
N ALA A 33 -11.61 -3.87 6.43
CA ALA A 33 -10.70 -3.16 5.52
C ALA A 33 -9.38 -3.92 5.32
N LEU A 34 -8.71 -3.69 4.20
CA LEU A 34 -7.47 -4.39 3.85
C LEU A 34 -6.35 -4.07 4.83
N SER A 35 -5.84 -5.10 5.51
CA SER A 35 -4.67 -5.01 6.37
C SER A 35 -3.37 -4.85 5.54
N PRO A 36 -2.22 -4.50 6.15
CA PRO A 36 -0.96 -4.35 5.40
C PRO A 36 -0.54 -5.58 4.59
N SER A 37 -0.88 -6.78 5.08
CA SER A 37 -0.62 -8.04 4.37
C SER A 37 -1.47 -8.22 3.10
N GLU A 38 -2.56 -7.46 2.99
CA GLU A 38 -3.57 -7.56 1.94
C GLU A 38 -3.61 -6.36 1.00
N TRP A 39 -2.92 -5.26 1.35
CA TRP A 39 -2.75 -4.12 0.45
C TRP A 39 -2.34 -4.50 -0.97
N PRO A 40 -1.45 -5.51 -1.22
CA PRO A 40 -1.11 -5.91 -2.59
C PRO A 40 -2.29 -6.39 -3.45
N LYS A 41 -3.41 -6.81 -2.84
CA LYS A 41 -4.63 -7.25 -3.56
C LYS A 41 -5.30 -6.10 -4.30
N ALA A 42 -5.29 -4.90 -3.72
CA ALA A 42 -5.90 -3.68 -4.28
C ALA A 42 -4.87 -2.68 -4.82
N TYR A 43 -3.68 -2.66 -4.24
CA TYR A 43 -2.59 -1.74 -4.51
C TYR A 43 -1.33 -2.54 -4.90
N PRO A 44 -1.18 -2.96 -6.17
CA PRO A 44 -0.12 -3.91 -6.58
C PRO A 44 1.30 -3.46 -6.23
N THR A 45 1.54 -2.15 -6.16
CA THR A 45 2.84 -1.59 -5.77
C THR A 45 3.24 -1.94 -4.34
N CYS A 46 2.29 -2.14 -3.43
CA CYS A 46 2.54 -2.55 -2.05
C CYS A 46 3.17 -3.95 -1.94
N GLY A 47 2.98 -4.81 -2.95
CA GLY A 47 3.65 -6.11 -3.05
C GLY A 47 5.00 -6.07 -3.78
N GLY A 48 5.51 -4.88 -4.09
CA GLY A 48 6.75 -4.70 -4.85
C GLY A 48 8.02 -5.10 -4.06
N THR A 49 9.14 -5.21 -4.76
CA THR A 49 10.43 -5.62 -4.17
C THR A 49 11.22 -4.48 -3.52
N LYS A 50 10.72 -3.24 -3.62
CA LYS A 50 11.38 -2.01 -3.14
C LYS A 50 10.47 -1.25 -2.18
N GLN A 51 9.93 -1.95 -1.19
CA GLN A 51 9.03 -1.38 -0.19
C GLN A 51 9.77 -0.90 1.06
N SER A 52 9.14 0.01 1.79
CA SER A 52 9.57 0.47 3.12
C SER A 52 8.50 0.09 4.16
N PRO A 53 8.85 -0.03 5.45
CA PRO A 53 10.19 0.07 6.04
C PRO A 53 11.05 -1.17 5.77
N ILE A 54 12.36 -1.05 6.06
CA ILE A 54 13.30 -2.18 6.08
C ILE A 54 14.10 -2.17 7.39
N ASP A 55 14.63 -3.33 7.76
CA ASP A 55 15.67 -3.40 8.78
C ASP A 55 17.02 -2.97 8.22
N VAL A 56 17.58 -1.88 8.76
CA VAL A 56 18.85 -1.29 8.31
C VAL A 56 20.00 -1.91 9.09
N ALA A 57 20.54 -3.02 8.59
CA ALA A 57 21.72 -3.64 9.20
C ALA A 57 22.98 -2.77 9.01
N THR A 58 23.60 -2.36 10.12
CA THR A 58 24.82 -1.54 10.16
C THR A 58 25.99 -1.99 9.26
N PRO A 59 26.33 -3.28 9.10
CA PRO A 59 27.42 -3.69 8.21
C PRO A 59 27.08 -3.58 6.71
N LYS A 60 25.81 -3.35 6.35
CA LYS A 60 25.36 -3.17 4.95
C LYS A 60 25.47 -1.72 4.49
N LEU A 61 25.91 -0.81 5.36
CA LEU A 61 26.33 0.53 4.96
C LEU A 61 27.63 0.40 4.17
N CYS A 62 27.51 0.08 2.89
CA CYS A 62 28.59 0.22 1.94
C CYS A 62 29.17 1.63 2.12
N SER A 63 30.44 1.74 2.52
CA SER A 63 31.18 3.00 2.67
C SER A 63 31.52 3.62 1.30
N LEU A 64 30.55 3.56 0.39
CA LEU A 64 30.64 3.95 -0.99
C LEU A 64 29.80 5.21 -1.14
N HIS A 65 30.51 6.33 -1.27
CA HIS A 65 30.00 7.68 -1.47
C HIS A 65 29.69 8.44 -0.18
N ALA A 66 30.58 9.37 0.17
CA ALA A 66 30.25 10.46 1.08
C ALA A 66 29.20 11.34 0.38
N ALA A 67 27.92 11.06 0.64
CA ALA A 67 26.85 11.93 0.19
C ALA A 67 27.13 13.37 0.68
N PRO A 68 26.86 14.39 -0.13
CA PRO A 68 26.98 15.77 0.33
C PRO A 68 26.14 15.95 1.60
N PRO A 69 26.60 16.78 2.56
CA PRO A 69 25.87 17.00 3.79
C PRO A 69 24.46 17.53 3.48
N LEU A 70 23.45 16.98 4.15
CA LEU A 70 22.08 17.45 4.03
C LEU A 70 21.99 18.89 4.53
N ALA A 71 21.45 19.79 3.70
CA ALA A 71 21.13 21.15 4.09
C ALA A 71 19.64 21.26 4.38
N PHE A 72 19.28 21.61 5.62
CA PHE A 72 17.91 21.88 6.01
C PHE A 72 17.66 23.39 5.94
N PHE A 73 16.59 23.79 5.29
CA PHE A 73 16.14 25.18 5.22
C PHE A 73 14.63 25.22 5.48
N GLY A 74 14.18 26.28 6.12
CA GLY A 74 12.77 26.49 6.45
C GLY A 74 12.65 27.23 7.78
N SER A 75 11.57 27.97 7.94
CA SER A 75 11.18 28.47 9.26
C SER A 75 10.28 27.41 9.90
N CYS A 76 10.50 27.10 11.18
CA CYS A 76 9.61 26.28 11.97
C CYS A 76 8.72 27.18 12.85
N PRO A 77 7.72 27.90 12.28
CA PRO A 77 6.74 28.55 13.13
C PRO A 77 6.02 27.46 13.92
N ARG A 78 5.89 27.66 15.24
CA ARG A 78 5.30 26.73 16.22
C ARG A 78 4.29 25.78 15.58
N TYR A 79 4.61 24.49 15.54
CA TYR A 79 3.65 23.47 15.12
C TYR A 79 2.76 23.08 16.30
N THR A 80 1.46 22.92 16.06
CA THR A 80 0.52 22.36 17.04
C THR A 80 0.19 20.96 16.58
N MET A 81 0.78 19.94 17.20
CA MET A 81 0.48 18.54 16.92
C MET A 81 -0.67 18.08 17.81
N THR A 82 -1.75 17.59 17.20
CA THR A 82 -2.72 16.71 17.86
C THR A 82 -2.40 15.28 17.49
N VAL A 83 -1.95 14.50 18.46
CA VAL A 83 -1.84 13.04 18.30
C VAL A 83 -3.26 12.51 18.16
N ALA A 84 -3.57 11.89 17.02
CA ALA A 84 -4.86 11.27 16.82
C ALA A 84 -4.97 10.05 17.75
N SER A 85 -6.03 9.97 18.55
CA SER A 85 -6.21 8.91 19.57
C SER A 85 -6.36 7.51 18.97
N ASP A 86 -6.62 7.43 17.66
CA ASP A 86 -6.75 6.23 16.85
C ASP A 86 -5.45 5.89 16.09
N SER A 87 -4.35 6.60 16.32
CA SER A 87 -3.07 6.26 15.71
C SER A 87 -2.60 4.89 16.19
N TYR A 88 -2.83 3.86 15.38
CA TYR A 88 -2.29 2.54 15.61
C TYR A 88 -0.77 2.60 15.40
N MET A 89 -0.02 2.59 16.49
CA MET A 89 1.43 2.45 16.47
C MET A 89 1.76 0.96 16.43
N ALA A 90 2.19 0.45 15.28
CA ALA A 90 2.77 -0.89 15.21
C ALA A 90 3.96 -0.95 16.18
N ALA A 91 4.00 -1.98 17.04
CA ALA A 91 5.08 -2.13 18.01
C ALA A 91 6.40 -2.40 17.29
N GLY A 92 7.27 -1.38 17.21
CA GLY A 92 8.65 -1.56 16.82
C GLY A 92 9.45 -2.09 18.01
N ASN A 93 9.87 -3.34 17.98
CA ASN A 93 10.89 -3.84 18.91
C ASN A 93 12.23 -3.19 18.53
N GLY A 94 12.58 -2.08 19.18
CA GLY A 94 13.91 -1.51 19.09
C GLY A 94 14.92 -2.49 19.70
N GLY A 95 15.79 -3.05 18.86
CA GLY A 95 16.91 -3.89 19.31
C GLY A 95 17.93 -3.05 20.08
N SER A 96 18.40 -3.62 21.20
CA SER A 96 19.44 -3.08 22.09
C SER A 96 20.83 -3.03 21.46
#